data_AF-A0A392PU20-F1
#
_entry.id   AF-A0A392PU20-F1
#
_cell.length_a   1.000
_cell.length_b   1.000
_cell.length_c   1.000
_cell.angle_alpha   90.00
_cell.angle_beta   90.00
_cell.angle_gamma   90.00
#
_symmetry.space_group_name_H-M   'P 1'
#
loop_
_entity.id
_entity.type
_entity.pdbx_description
1 polymer ?
#
loop_
_entity_poly.entity_id
_entity_poly.type
_entity_poly.pdbx_seq_one_letter_code
_entity_poly.pdbx_strand_id
1 'polypeptide(L)'
;DDRYPMLLAARQTAKLDTRRILKRLAKENLKQLGRMVAKLAHANPMTVLRTIVHQIEAYRHMITPVVDAFKYLTQIVFDLEPYFFVLTA
;
A
#
# COMPACT_ATOMS: atom_id res chain seq x y z
N ASP A 1 -1.00 17.03 -17.77
CA ASP A 1 -0.34 16.06 -16.86
C ASP A 1 0.47 15.01 -17.67
N ASP A 2 0.76 15.28 -18.95
CA ASP A 2 1.25 14.30 -19.94
C ASP A 2 2.75 14.33 -20.23
N ARG A 3 3.53 15.06 -19.43
CA ARG A 3 4.96 15.26 -19.73
C ARG A 3 5.83 14.03 -19.45
N TYR A 4 5.28 13.01 -18.78
CA TYR A 4 6.00 11.78 -18.41
C TYR A 4 5.11 10.55 -18.52
N PRO A 5 5.00 9.92 -19.71
CA PRO A 5 4.14 8.76 -19.94
C PRO A 5 4.50 7.56 -19.05
N MET A 6 5.78 7.42 -18.69
CA MET A 6 6.24 6.37 -17.77
C MET A 6 5.71 6.58 -16.34
N LEU A 7 5.64 7.82 -15.85
CA LEU A 7 5.06 8.12 -14.54
C LEU A 7 3.54 7.88 -14.52
N LEU A 8 2.85 8.22 -15.61
CA LEU A 8 1.43 7.92 -15.77
C LEU A 8 1.17 6.41 -15.76
N ALA A 9 1.94 5.64 -16.54
CA ALA A 9 1.86 4.18 -16.56
C ALA A 9 2.14 3.57 -15.17
N ALA A 10 3.18 4.03 -14.49
CA ALA A 10 3.52 3.56 -13.14
C ALA A 10 2.40 3.83 -12.13
N ARG A 11 1.76 5.01 -12.18
CA ARG A 11 0.59 5.35 -11.34
C ARG A 11 -0.61 4.47 -11.67
N GLN A 12 -0.88 4.23 -12.95
CA GLN A 12 -1.96 3.36 -13.40
C GLN A 12 -1.77 1.92 -12.86
N THR A 13 -0.55 1.39 -12.99
CA THR A 13 -0.18 0.07 -12.48
C THR A 13 -0.31 0.00 -10.96
N ALA A 14 0.25 0.98 -10.23
CA ALA A 14 0.13 1.04 -8.77
C ALA A 14 -1.33 1.07 -8.30
N LYS A 15 -2.22 1.78 -9.02
CA LYS A 15 -3.65 1.81 -8.75
C LYS A 15 -4.30 0.43 -8.97
N LEU A 16 -4.02 -0.22 -10.10
CA LEU A 16 -4.58 -1.55 -10.43
C LEU A 16 -4.12 -2.63 -9.45
N ASP A 17 -2.82 -2.64 -9.13
CA ASP A 17 -2.24 -3.61 -8.21
C ASP A 17 -2.77 -3.42 -6.79
N THR A 18 -2.88 -2.17 -6.33
CA THR A 18 -3.52 -1.85 -5.06
C THR A 18 -4.94 -2.40 -5.01
N ARG A 19 -5.76 -2.16 -6.04
CA ARG A 19 -7.14 -2.67 -6.09
C ARG A 19 -7.17 -4.20 -6.06
N ARG A 20 -6.28 -4.87 -6.78
CA ARG A 20 -6.20 -6.34 -6.83
C ARG A 20 -5.85 -6.91 -5.46
N ILE A 21 -4.87 -6.32 -4.76
CA ILE A 21 -4.47 -6.77 -3.44
C ILE A 21 -5.58 -6.55 -2.42
N LEU A 22 -6.20 -5.36 -2.40
CA LEU A 22 -7.30 -5.05 -1.47
C LEU A 22 -8.51 -5.98 -1.64
N LYS A 23 -8.84 -6.39 -2.87
CA LYS A 23 -9.94 -7.34 -3.13
C LYS A 23 -9.68 -8.75 -2.58
N ARG A 24 -8.41 -9.13 -2.41
CA ARG A 24 -8.02 -10.46 -1.90
C ARG A 24 -7.66 -10.41 -0.42
N LEU A 25 -7.73 -9.24 0.20
CA LEU A 25 -7.30 -9.01 1.57
C LEU A 25 -8.26 -9.67 2.56
N ALA A 26 -7.76 -10.69 3.25
CA ALA A 26 -8.47 -11.48 4.25
C ALA A 26 -7.57 -11.72 5.47
N LYS A 27 -8.15 -12.16 6.59
CA LYS A 27 -7.38 -12.42 7.83
C LYS A 27 -6.22 -13.40 7.61
N GLU A 28 -6.44 -14.45 6.84
CA GLU A 28 -5.44 -15.50 6.55
C GLU A 28 -4.20 -15.01 5.77
N ASN A 29 -4.36 -14.01 4.91
CA ASN A 29 -3.27 -13.51 4.05
C ASN A 29 -2.87 -12.07 4.39
N LEU A 30 -3.40 -11.52 5.48
CA LEU A 30 -3.22 -10.14 5.92
C LEU A 30 -1.75 -9.74 6.03
N LYS A 31 -0.89 -10.61 6.58
CA LYS A 31 0.55 -10.32 6.75
C LYS A 31 1.26 -10.18 5.40
N GLN A 32 0.97 -11.06 4.45
CA GLN A 32 1.61 -11.04 3.14
C GLN A 32 1.09 -9.87 2.31
N LEU A 33 -0.24 -9.76 2.18
CA LEU A 33 -0.86 -8.73 1.36
C LEU A 33 -0.71 -7.33 1.97
N GLY A 34 -0.76 -7.21 3.30
CA GLY A 34 -0.50 -5.96 4.02
C GLY A 34 0.90 -5.43 3.74
N ARG A 35 1.93 -6.29 3.76
CA ARG A 35 3.30 -5.90 3.37
C ARG A 35 3.40 -5.50 1.89
N MET A 36 2.67 -6.17 1.00
CA MET A 36 2.66 -5.80 -0.42
C MET A 36 2.03 -4.42 -0.64
N VAL A 37 0.89 -4.14 0.00
CA VAL A 37 0.26 -2.81 -0.04
C VAL A 37 1.20 -1.74 0.53
N ALA A 38 1.86 -2.05 1.64
CA ALA A 38 2.81 -1.12 2.26
C ALA A 38 3.97 -0.78 1.32
N LYS A 39 4.56 -1.76 0.62
CA LYS A 39 5.59 -1.50 -0.39
C LYS A 39 5.09 -0.63 -1.54
N LEU A 40 3.90 -0.90 -2.06
CA LEU A 40 3.29 -0.08 -3.12
C LEU A 40 3.01 1.35 -2.64
N ALA A 41 2.56 1.49 -1.41
CA ALA A 41 2.30 2.79 -0.79
C ALA A 41 3.59 3.58 -0.57
N HIS A 42 4.73 2.95 -0.26
CA HIS A 42 6.00 3.66 -0.21
C HIS A 42 6.45 4.16 -1.59
N ALA A 43 6.23 3.38 -2.65
CA ALA A 43 6.58 3.79 -4.01
C ALA A 43 5.65 4.88 -4.56
N ASN A 44 4.36 4.85 -4.23
CA ASN A 44 3.34 5.74 -4.79
C ASN A 44 2.26 6.13 -3.75
N PRO A 45 2.61 6.84 -2.66
CA PRO A 45 1.74 7.02 -1.49
C PRO A 45 0.40 7.68 -1.84
N MET A 46 0.44 8.77 -2.61
CA MET A 46 -0.76 9.51 -2.99
C MET A 46 -1.75 8.69 -3.83
N THR A 47 -1.25 7.86 -4.74
CA THR A 47 -2.10 7.03 -5.63
C THR A 47 -2.72 5.88 -4.85
N VAL A 48 -1.93 5.23 -4.00
CA VAL A 48 -2.35 4.06 -3.21
C VAL A 48 -3.36 4.46 -2.13
N LEU A 49 -3.07 5.51 -1.35
CA LEU A 49 -3.98 5.99 -0.31
C LEU A 49 -5.33 6.44 -0.89
N ARG A 50 -5.33 7.22 -1.97
CA ARG A 50 -6.57 7.63 -2.65
C ARG A 50 -7.39 6.42 -3.11
N THR A 51 -6.71 5.40 -3.62
CA THR A 51 -7.37 4.17 -4.08
C THR A 51 -7.97 3.38 -2.91
N ILE A 52 -7.25 3.30 -1.78
CA ILE A 52 -7.75 2.66 -0.57
C ILE A 52 -9.01 3.38 -0.05
N VAL A 53 -8.96 4.71 0.07
CA VAL A 53 -10.10 5.54 0.53
C VAL A 53 -11.33 5.31 -0.35
N HIS A 54 -11.17 5.39 -1.68
CA HIS A 54 -12.27 5.10 -2.60
C HIS A 54 -12.88 3.69 -2.42
N GLN A 55 -12.05 2.69 -2.10
CA GLN A 55 -12.55 1.32 -1.92
C GLN A 55 -13.30 1.14 -0.60
N ILE A 56 -12.83 1.75 0.49
CA ILE A 56 -13.53 1.67 1.79
C ILE A 56 -14.83 2.50 1.81
N GLU A 57 -14.87 3.59 1.05
CA GLU A 57 -16.08 4.41 0.86
C GLU A 57 -17.14 3.64 0.05
N ALA A 58 -16.72 2.94 -1.01
CA ALA A 58 -17.62 2.12 -1.82
C ALA A 58 -18.05 0.82 -1.11
N TYR A 59 -17.18 0.23 -0.28
CA TYR A 59 -17.38 -1.07 0.33
C TYR A 59 -17.03 -1.08 1.82
N ARG A 60 -18.01 -0.81 2.68
CA ARG A 60 -17.80 -0.75 4.14
C ARG A 60 -17.25 -2.05 4.75
N HIS A 61 -17.56 -3.22 4.18
CA HIS A 61 -17.04 -4.50 4.67
C HIS A 61 -15.52 -4.62 4.51
N MET A 62 -14.90 -3.79 3.65
CA MET A 62 -13.45 -3.76 3.46
C MET A 62 -12.73 -2.92 4.53
N ILE A 63 -13.43 -2.16 5.37
CA ILE A 63 -12.81 -1.26 6.36
C ILE A 63 -11.92 -2.05 7.33
N THR A 64 -12.45 -3.08 7.98
CA THR A 64 -11.70 -3.88 8.97
C THR A 64 -10.42 -4.49 8.40
N PRO A 65 -10.44 -5.26 7.29
CA PRO A 65 -9.22 -5.84 6.73
C PRO A 65 -8.24 -4.76 6.26
N VAL A 66 -8.72 -3.64 5.72
CA VAL A 66 -7.87 -2.51 5.30
C VAL A 66 -7.18 -1.86 6.49
N VAL A 67 -7.91 -1.54 7.56
CA VAL A 67 -7.37 -0.94 8.79
C VAL A 67 -6.33 -1.87 9.42
N ASP A 68 -6.57 -3.18 9.42
CA ASP A 68 -5.59 -4.15 9.88
C ASP A 68 -4.35 -4.21 8.98
N ALA A 69 -4.50 -4.05 7.66
CA ALA A 69 -3.37 -3.97 6.74
C ALA A 69 -2.52 -2.69 6.94
N PHE A 70 -3.13 -1.59 7.38
CA PHE A 70 -2.41 -0.33 7.71
C PHE A 70 -1.41 -0.49 8.86
N LYS A 71 -1.55 -1.50 9.72
CA LYS A 71 -0.52 -1.81 10.73
C LYS A 71 0.82 -2.18 10.08
N TYR A 72 0.78 -2.85 8.92
CA TYR A 72 1.98 -3.22 8.17
C TYR A 72 2.63 -2.06 7.41
N LEU A 73 1.87 -0.99 7.13
CA LEU A 73 2.41 0.26 6.60
C LEU A 73 3.40 0.89 7.58
N THR A 74 3.05 0.90 8.87
CA THR A 74 3.93 1.41 9.93
C THR A 74 5.08 0.45 10.23
N GLN A 75 4.83 -0.87 10.13
CA GLN A 75 5.84 -1.89 10.39
C GLN A 75 7.04 -1.82 9.40
N ILE A 76 6.83 -1.41 8.15
CA ILE A 76 7.96 -1.20 7.22
C ILE A 76 8.89 -0.09 7.72
N VAL A 77 8.36 0.96 8.33
CA VAL A 77 9.17 2.05 8.88
C VAL A 77 10.06 1.53 10.02
N PHE A 78 9.51 0.69 10.90
CA PHE A 78 10.28 0.04 11.98
C PHE A 78 11.27 -1.01 11.46
N ASP A 79 10.94 -1.78 10.43
CA ASP A 79 11.85 -2.78 9.85
C ASP A 79 13.06 -2.12 9.13
N LEU A 80 12.93 -0.86 8.70
CA LEU A 80 14.00 -0.08 8.06
C LEU A 80 14.87 0.70 9.06
N GLU A 81 14.34 1.00 10.26
CA GLU A 81 15.05 1.68 11.33
C GLU A 81 16.42 1.04 11.69
N PRO A 82 16.55 -0.29 11.86
CA PRO A 82 17.84 -0.92 12.13
C PRO A 82 18.81 -0.81 10.96
N TYR A 83 18.33 -0.82 9.71
CA TYR A 83 19.20 -0.60 8.55
C TYR A 83 19.77 0.82 8.51
N PHE A 84 18.97 1.82 8.87
CA PHE A 84 19.44 3.20 8.95
C PHE A 84 20.47 3.38 10.07
N PHE A 85 20.18 2.84 11.26
CA PHE A 85 21.09 2.91 12.41
C PHE A 85 22.45 2.29 12.12
N VAL A 86 22.48 1.10 11.49
CA VAL A 86 23.72 0.40 11.10
C VAL A 86 24.50 1.16 10.02
N LEU A 87 23.83 1.87 9.10
CA LEU A 87 24.49 2.63 8.04
C LEU A 87 25.09 3.96 8.56
N THR A 88 24.56 4.49 9.66
CA THR A 88 25.02 5.74 10.28
C THR A 88 25.98 5.55 11.47
N ALA A 89 26.20 4.30 11.91
CA ALA A 89 27.06 3.95 13.04
C ALA A 89 28.47 3.54 12.61
#